data_AF-A0AAU7NN92-F1
#
_entry.id   AF-A0AAU7NN92-F1
#
_cell.length_a   1.000
_cell.length_b   1.000
_cell.length_c   1.000
_cell.angle_alpha   90.00
_cell.angle_beta   90.00
_cell.angle_gamma   90.00
#
_symmetry.space_group_name_H-M   'P 1'
#
loop_
_entity.id
_entity.type
_entity.pdbx_description
1 polymer ?
#
loop_
_entity_poly.entity_id
_entity_poly.type
_entity_poly.pdbx_seq_one_letter_code
_entity_poly.pdbx_strand_id
1 'polypeptide(L)'
;MSIEVNINDNGLKDMPLRIAKAQHAYGNQAYADMNIYVPKRTGHLRDNSSLNSNYNQANYREPYAKAQYYGFINGHRIHNYHTPGTSRRWDLRAKANHMDSWKKIIVKAGGFDGLS
;
A
#
# COMPACT_ATOMS: atom_id res chain seq x y z
N MET A 1 38.83 11.78 35.53
CA MET A 1 38.69 10.51 34.79
C MET A 1 37.65 10.74 33.73
N SER A 2 37.98 10.54 32.45
CA SER A 2 37.07 10.67 31.31
C SER A 2 36.82 9.28 30.73
N ILE A 3 35.57 8.97 30.42
CA ILE A 3 35.17 7.73 29.76
C ILE A 3 34.85 8.09 28.32
N GLU A 4 35.42 7.36 27.38
CA GLU A 4 35.09 7.47 25.96
C GLU A 4 34.03 6.42 25.62
N VAL A 5 32.92 6.87 25.02
CA VAL A 5 31.82 6.01 24.59
C VAL A 5 31.75 6.07 23.08
N ASN A 6 31.92 4.91 22.43
CA ASN A 6 31.79 4.80 20.98
C ASN A 6 30.30 4.65 20.60
N ILE A 7 29.77 5.64 19.89
CA ILE A 7 28.42 5.63 19.35
C ILE A 7 28.48 5.17 17.89
N ASN A 8 27.78 4.09 17.55
CA ASN A 8 27.69 3.57 16.18
C ASN A 8 26.58 4.32 15.41
N ASP A 9 26.93 4.98 14.31
CA ASP A 9 26.02 5.77 13.47
C ASP A 9 25.72 5.12 12.10
N ASN A 10 26.22 3.91 11.84
CA ASN A 10 26.10 3.26 10.52
C ASN A 10 24.64 3.08 10.09
N GLY A 11 23.74 2.73 11.03
CA GLY A 11 22.31 2.59 10.75
C GLY A 11 21.58 3.90 10.41
N LEU A 12 22.16 5.05 10.79
CA LEU A 12 21.66 6.39 10.47
C LEU A 12 22.11 6.84 9.08
N LYS A 13 23.36 6.55 8.70
CA LYS A 13 23.91 6.87 7.37
C LYS A 13 23.11 6.20 6.24
N ASP A 14 22.71 4.95 6.45
CA ASP A 14 21.95 4.18 5.46
C ASP A 14 20.43 4.40 5.54
N MET A 15 19.95 5.25 6.46
CA MET A 15 18.51 5.45 6.70
C MET A 15 17.72 5.82 5.44
N PRO A 16 18.18 6.73 4.55
CA PRO A 16 17.44 7.04 3.32
C PRO A 16 17.25 5.83 2.41
N LEU A 17 18.30 4.99 2.26
CA LEU A 17 18.24 3.78 1.44
C LEU A 17 17.28 2.75 2.04
N ARG A 18 17.28 2.61 3.37
CA ARG A 18 16.40 1.68 4.09
C ARG A 18 14.93 2.08 3.97
N ILE A 19 14.63 3.38 4.09
CA ILE A 19 13.29 3.92 3.84
C ILE A 19 12.87 3.66 2.38
N ALA A 20 13.75 3.89 1.41
CA ALA A 20 13.45 3.66 0.00
C ALA A 20 13.11 2.18 -0.30
N LYS A 21 13.90 1.24 0.25
CA LYS A 21 13.62 -0.20 0.14
C LYS A 21 12.30 -0.60 0.78
N ALA A 22 12.03 -0.08 1.98
CA ALA A 22 10.78 -0.33 2.70
C ALA A 22 9.58 0.21 1.93
N GLN A 23 9.66 1.44 1.40
CA GLN A 23 8.60 2.07 0.61
C GLN A 23 8.30 1.28 -0.67
N HIS A 24 9.35 0.86 -1.39
CA HIS A 24 9.22 0.03 -2.59
C HIS A 24 8.50 -1.29 -2.29
N ALA A 25 8.93 -2.03 -1.26
CA ALA A 25 8.33 -3.31 -0.91
C ALA A 25 6.89 -3.16 -0.39
N TYR A 26 6.66 -2.18 0.49
CA TYR A 26 5.34 -1.88 1.02
C TYR A 26 4.35 -1.49 -0.07
N GLY A 27 4.71 -0.55 -0.95
CA GLY A 27 3.84 -0.08 -2.01
C GLY A 27 3.40 -1.21 -2.94
N ASN A 28 4.36 -2.02 -3.39
CA ASN A 28 4.08 -3.17 -4.25
C ASN A 28 3.18 -4.21 -3.57
N GLN A 29 3.47 -4.56 -2.30
CA GLN A 29 2.65 -5.52 -1.56
C GLN A 29 1.23 -5.00 -1.31
N ALA A 30 1.09 -3.76 -0.85
CA ALA A 30 -0.21 -3.15 -0.60
C ALA A 30 -1.04 -3.04 -1.89
N TYR A 31 -0.41 -2.70 -3.01
CA TYR A 31 -1.07 -2.65 -4.31
C TYR A 31 -1.56 -4.02 -4.77
N ALA A 32 -0.75 -5.06 -4.62
CA ALA A 32 -1.15 -6.43 -4.93
C ALA A 32 -2.30 -6.92 -4.03
N ASP A 33 -2.20 -6.69 -2.72
CA ASP A 33 -3.20 -7.11 -1.73
C ASP A 33 -4.54 -6.36 -1.91
N MET A 34 -4.52 -5.10 -2.37
CA MET A 34 -5.74 -4.36 -2.69
C MET A 34 -6.54 -4.98 -3.84
N ASN A 35 -5.87 -5.64 -4.79
CA ASN A 35 -6.45 -6.02 -6.08
C ASN A 35 -7.69 -6.92 -5.96
N ILE A 36 -7.73 -7.81 -4.96
CA ILE A 36 -8.87 -8.70 -4.73
C ILE A 36 -10.13 -7.97 -4.28
N TYR A 37 -9.98 -6.78 -3.68
CA TYR A 37 -11.08 -5.96 -3.17
C TYR A 37 -11.56 -4.91 -4.18
N VAL A 38 -10.79 -4.63 -5.24
CA VAL A 38 -11.18 -3.72 -6.31
C VAL A 38 -12.35 -4.33 -7.10
N PRO A 39 -13.48 -3.62 -7.28
CA PRO A 39 -14.60 -4.12 -8.07
C PRO A 39 -14.19 -4.58 -9.48
N LYS A 40 -14.65 -5.77 -9.86
CA LYS A 40 -14.55 -6.31 -11.22
C LYS A 40 -15.94 -6.74 -11.67
N ARG A 41 -16.33 -6.36 -12.88
CA ARG A 41 -17.54 -6.86 -13.55
C ARG A 41 -17.23 -6.99 -15.03
N THR A 42 -16.98 -5.86 -15.65
CA THR A 42 -16.58 -5.65 -17.04
C THR A 42 -15.60 -4.47 -17.08
N GLY A 43 -14.71 -4.41 -18.07
CA GLY A 43 -13.73 -3.34 -18.22
C GLY A 43 -12.40 -3.59 -17.49
N HIS A 44 -11.56 -2.56 -17.44
CA HIS A 44 -10.14 -2.65 -17.11
C HIS A 44 -9.77 -1.95 -15.81
N LEU A 45 -10.67 -1.78 -14.83
CA LEU A 45 -10.36 -1.03 -13.60
C LEU A 45 -9.11 -1.53 -12.87
N ARG A 46 -8.98 -2.86 -12.74
CA ARG A 46 -7.80 -3.48 -12.14
C ARG A 46 -6.58 -3.36 -13.06
N ASP A 47 -6.77 -3.67 -14.34
CA ASP A 47 -5.69 -3.81 -15.33
C ASP A 47 -5.11 -2.44 -15.76
N ASN A 48 -5.95 -1.41 -15.86
CA ASN A 48 -5.59 -0.02 -16.14
C ASN A 48 -5.31 0.75 -14.85
N SER A 49 -4.49 0.14 -13.99
CA SER A 49 -3.99 0.76 -12.79
C SER A 49 -2.49 0.51 -12.64
N SER A 50 -1.80 1.39 -11.93
CA SER A 50 -0.39 1.21 -11.61
C SER A 50 0.01 1.99 -10.37
N LEU A 51 1.08 1.57 -9.71
CA LEU A 51 1.77 2.43 -8.76
C LEU A 51 2.48 3.59 -9.48
N ASN A 52 2.70 4.68 -8.76
CA ASN A 52 3.64 5.73 -9.18
C ASN A 52 5.09 5.30 -8.91
N SER A 53 6.05 6.06 -9.45
CA SER A 53 7.49 5.80 -9.30
C SER A 53 7.97 5.84 -7.84
N ASN A 54 7.23 6.50 -6.95
CA ASN A 54 7.55 6.60 -5.53
C ASN A 54 6.89 5.47 -4.69
N TYR A 55 6.14 4.56 -5.31
CA TYR A 55 5.45 3.45 -4.65
C TYR A 55 4.53 3.87 -3.49
N ASN A 56 4.03 5.12 -3.50
CA ASN A 56 3.19 5.67 -2.43
C ASN A 56 1.77 6.01 -2.89
N GLN A 57 1.48 5.84 -4.19
CA GLN A 57 0.17 6.10 -4.77
C GLN A 57 -0.17 5.06 -5.84
N ALA A 58 -1.37 4.49 -5.74
CA ALA A 58 -1.98 3.68 -6.81
C ALA A 58 -2.88 4.57 -7.67
N ASN A 59 -2.66 4.55 -8.98
CA ASN A 59 -3.42 5.32 -9.96
C ASN A 59 -4.35 4.39 -10.73
N TYR A 60 -5.65 4.63 -10.64
CA TYR A 60 -6.69 3.95 -11.41
C TYR A 60 -7.19 4.91 -12.48
N ARG A 61 -7.03 4.56 -13.76
CA ARG A 61 -7.20 5.51 -14.89
C ARG A 61 -8.58 5.49 -15.54
N GLU A 62 -9.40 4.51 -15.19
CA GLU A 62 -10.74 4.41 -15.73
C GLU A 62 -11.63 5.58 -15.28
N PRO A 63 -12.50 6.13 -16.16
CA PRO A 63 -13.34 7.29 -15.82
C PRO A 63 -14.33 7.00 -14.67
N TYR A 64 -14.72 5.73 -14.50
CA TYR A 64 -15.60 5.28 -13.42
C TYR A 64 -14.85 4.89 -12.13
N ALA A 65 -13.50 4.95 -12.10
CA ALA A 65 -12.71 4.53 -10.94
C ALA A 65 -13.08 5.29 -9.67
N LYS A 66 -13.26 6.62 -9.75
CA LYS A 66 -13.64 7.47 -8.62
C LYS A 66 -15.01 7.09 -8.05
N ALA A 67 -15.99 6.90 -8.94
CA ALA A 67 -17.35 6.51 -8.56
C ALA A 67 -17.36 5.15 -7.85
N GLN A 68 -16.61 4.17 -8.37
CA GLN A 68 -16.46 2.84 -7.75
C GLN A 68 -15.70 2.91 -6.41
N TYR A 69 -14.63 3.71 -6.34
CA TYR A 69 -13.82 3.83 -5.13
C TYR A 69 -14.61 4.41 -3.95
N TYR A 70 -15.39 5.47 -4.18
CA TYR A 70 -16.23 6.05 -3.13
C TYR A 70 -17.56 5.31 -2.95
N GLY A 71 -18.00 4.56 -3.97
CA GLY A 71 -19.24 3.81 -3.97
C GLY A 71 -20.47 4.67 -4.22
N PHE A 72 -20.36 5.69 -5.08
CA PHE A 72 -21.46 6.59 -5.45
C PHE A 72 -21.48 6.86 -6.96
N ILE A 73 -22.65 6.73 -7.58
CA ILE A 73 -22.90 7.06 -9.00
C ILE A 73 -24.10 8.00 -9.03
N ASN A 74 -23.96 9.18 -9.65
CA ASN A 74 -25.01 10.19 -9.75
C ASN A 74 -25.69 10.51 -8.39
N GLY A 75 -24.93 10.55 -7.30
CA GLY A 75 -25.44 10.80 -5.94
C GLY A 75 -26.05 9.57 -5.23
N HIS A 76 -26.24 8.46 -5.94
CA HIS A 76 -26.79 7.23 -5.36
C HIS A 76 -25.68 6.27 -4.90
N ARG A 77 -25.88 5.67 -3.72
CA ARG A 77 -24.93 4.72 -3.15
C ARG A 77 -24.97 3.38 -3.88
N ILE A 78 -23.78 2.83 -4.16
CA ILE A 78 -23.65 1.45 -4.66
C ILE A 78 -23.80 0.50 -3.48
N HIS A 79 -24.84 -0.34 -3.53
CA HIS A 79 -25.11 -1.35 -2.50
C HIS A 79 -24.56 -2.72 -2.88
N ASN A 80 -24.63 -3.09 -4.16
CA ASN A 80 -24.30 -4.43 -4.63
C ASN A 80 -23.13 -4.39 -5.61
N TYR A 81 -22.02 -5.02 -5.22
CA TYR A 81 -20.90 -5.28 -6.12
C TYR A 81 -21.06 -6.66 -6.75
N HIS A 82 -20.70 -6.79 -8.02
CA HIS A 82 -20.90 -8.03 -8.77
C HIS A 82 -19.93 -9.13 -8.36
N THR A 83 -18.66 -8.78 -8.11
CA THR A 83 -17.67 -9.74 -7.61
C THR A 83 -17.75 -9.82 -6.08
N PRO A 84 -18.01 -10.99 -5.49
CA PRO A 84 -18.00 -11.18 -4.05
C PRO A 84 -16.67 -10.74 -3.43
N GLY A 85 -16.74 -10.17 -2.22
CA GLY A 85 -15.56 -9.69 -1.50
C GLY A 85 -15.02 -8.32 -1.95
N THR A 86 -15.50 -7.76 -3.07
CA THR A 86 -15.15 -6.40 -3.49
C THR A 86 -15.96 -5.34 -2.77
N SER A 87 -15.40 -4.14 -2.63
CA SER A 87 -16.08 -3.04 -1.93
C SER A 87 -15.61 -1.68 -2.40
N ARG A 88 -16.41 -0.64 -2.10
CA ARG A 88 -15.89 0.72 -1.98
C ARG A 88 -14.74 0.75 -0.99
N ARG A 89 -13.87 1.74 -1.11
CA ARG A 89 -12.74 1.94 -0.18
C ARG A 89 -11.95 0.64 0.02
N TRP A 90 -11.59 0.02 -1.10
CA TRP A 90 -10.80 -1.21 -1.12
C TRP A 90 -9.45 -1.04 -0.43
N ASP A 91 -8.93 0.20 -0.38
CA ASP A 91 -7.78 0.61 0.43
C ASP A 91 -7.98 0.28 1.91
N LEU A 92 -9.13 0.65 2.47
CA LEU A 92 -9.47 0.40 3.86
C LEU A 92 -9.73 -1.09 4.12
N ARG A 93 -10.37 -1.77 3.16
CA ARG A 93 -10.61 -3.21 3.25
C ARG A 93 -9.30 -3.98 3.29
N ALA A 94 -8.37 -3.66 2.38
CA ALA A 94 -7.05 -4.27 2.35
C ALA A 94 -6.27 -3.96 3.62
N LYS A 95 -6.27 -2.70 4.07
CA LYS A 95 -5.62 -2.27 5.31
C LYS A 95 -6.12 -3.08 6.51
N ALA A 96 -7.43 -3.26 6.65
CA ALA A 96 -8.01 -4.02 7.75
C ALA A 96 -7.55 -5.49 7.76
N ASN A 97 -7.31 -6.09 6.60
CA ASN A 97 -6.98 -7.51 6.48
C ASN A 97 -5.47 -7.80 6.41
N HIS A 98 -4.65 -6.84 5.99
CA HIS A 98 -3.23 -7.06 5.66
C HIS A 98 -2.24 -6.16 6.41
N MET A 99 -2.69 -5.24 7.28
CA MET A 99 -1.81 -4.28 7.96
C MET A 99 -0.61 -4.94 8.67
N ASP A 100 -0.81 -6.07 9.34
CA ASP A 100 0.30 -6.73 10.05
C ASP A 100 1.31 -7.34 9.08
N SER A 101 0.87 -7.83 7.92
CA SER A 101 1.76 -8.27 6.84
C SER A 101 2.57 -7.09 6.28
N TRP A 102 1.92 -5.95 6.08
CA TRP A 102 2.57 -4.73 5.59
C TRP A 102 3.61 -4.18 6.56
N LYS A 103 3.34 -4.20 7.87
CA LYS A 103 4.35 -3.83 8.88
C LYS A 103 5.56 -4.76 8.82
N LYS A 104 5.33 -6.07 8.71
CA LYS A 104 6.42 -7.06 8.59
C LYS A 104 7.27 -6.83 7.35
N ILE A 105 6.65 -6.50 6.19
CA ILE A 105 7.41 -6.24 4.97
C ILE A 105 8.23 -4.96 5.06
N ILE A 106 7.72 -3.91 5.72
CA ILE A 106 8.47 -2.67 5.99
C ILE A 106 9.73 -2.98 6.80
N VAL A 107 9.57 -3.70 7.92
CA VAL A 107 10.68 -4.06 8.81
C VAL A 107 11.73 -4.89 8.06
N LYS A 108 11.28 -5.95 7.37
CA LYS A 108 12.17 -6.87 6.66
C LYS A 108 12.89 -6.18 5.49
N ALA A 109 12.18 -5.44 4.65
CA ALA A 109 12.76 -4.82 3.46
C ALA A 109 13.69 -3.64 3.80
N GLY A 110 13.37 -2.88 4.83
CA GLY A 110 14.23 -1.81 5.35
C GLY A 110 15.38 -2.32 6.24
N GLY A 111 15.40 -3.61 6.59
CA GLY A 111 16.38 -4.19 7.52
C GLY A 111 16.31 -3.53 8.91
N PHE A 112 15.10 -3.19 9.38
CA PHE A 112 14.87 -2.53 10.67
C PHE A 112 14.88 -3.49 11.87
N ASP A 113 14.88 -4.79 11.59
CA ASP A 113 15.01 -5.87 12.57
C ASP A 113 16.36 -5.88 13.30
N GLY A 114 17.44 -5.39 12.67
CA GLY A 114 18.77 -5.30 13.27
C GLY A 114 19.09 -4.01 14.05
N LEU A 115 18.10 -3.15 14.33
CA LEU A 115 18.30 -1.90 15.09
C LEU A 115 17.93 -1.96 16.58
N SER A 116 17.38 -3.08 17.03
CA SER A 116 16.96 -3.27 18.43
C SER A 116 18.14 -3.50 19.36
#